data_AF-A0AAD7PF83-F1
#
_entry.id   AF-A0AAD7PF83-F1
#
_cell.length_a   1.000
_cell.length_b   1.000
_cell.length_c   1.000
_cell.angle_alpha   90.00
_cell.angle_beta   90.00
_cell.angle_gamma   90.00
#
_symmetry.space_group_name_H-M   'P 1'
#
loop_
_entity.id
_entity.type
_entity.pdbx_description
1 polymer ?
#
loop_
_entity_poly.entity_id
_entity_poly.type
_entity_poly.pdbx_seq_one_letter_code
_entity_poly.pdbx_strand_id
1 'polypeptide(L)'
;MATINLSPRISLMKSEPSWLCERLAFPKNMSDLAFESKPRKKYNQRQKFSVRSIRITEDSHRGHITSPNGYVGVDALDSSFEIQSSNYMLGNTRVNSKEIRKTKIVCTIGPSTSSREMIWKLAETGMNVARLNMSHGDHASHQKTIDLVKEYNAQFEDKVIAIMLDTKGPEVRSGDVPQPVLLKEGQEFNFTIRRGVSTEDTISVNYDDFVNDVEVGDIILVDGGMMSLAVKSKTKDLVKCVVVDGGELKSRRHLNVRGKSATLPSITEKDWEDIKFGVDNQVDFYAVSFVKDARVVHELKDYLKSRNADIHVIVKIESADSIPNLHSILLASDGAMVARGDLGAELPIEEVPLLQEDIIRRCHNMQKPVIVATNMLESMIDHPTPTRAEVSDIAIAVREGADAIMLSGETAHGKYPLKAVKVMHTVALRTESSLLITTAPPNQLGSHKSHMGEMFAFHATTMANTLNTPIIVFTRTGSMAVLFEPLSA
;
A
#
# COMPACT_ATOMS: atom_id res chain seq x y z
N MET A 1 27.34 -15.81 22.02
CA MET A 1 28.26 -16.96 21.87
C MET A 1 28.37 -17.72 23.19
N ALA A 2 27.75 -18.90 23.25
CA ALA A 2 28.09 -19.97 24.18
C ALA A 2 27.91 -21.26 23.37
N THR A 3 29.02 -21.85 22.97
CA THR A 3 29.09 -22.98 22.04
C THR A 3 29.01 -24.27 22.85
N ILE A 4 27.95 -25.05 22.67
CA ILE A 4 27.90 -26.44 23.14
C ILE A 4 27.98 -27.33 21.90
N ASN A 5 29.15 -27.94 21.73
CA ASN A 5 29.40 -28.99 20.75
C ASN A 5 28.79 -30.30 21.25
N LEU A 6 27.83 -30.85 20.50
CA LEU A 6 27.46 -32.27 20.60
C LEU A 6 27.87 -32.97 19.30
N SER A 7 28.71 -33.98 19.46
CA SER A 7 29.24 -34.85 18.42
C SER A 7 28.23 -35.93 18.02
N PRO A 8 28.10 -36.31 16.73
CA PRO A 8 27.25 -37.42 16.32
C PRO A 8 28.08 -38.68 16.04
N ARG A 9 27.83 -39.74 16.81
CA ARG A 9 27.93 -41.15 16.38
C ARG A 9 26.69 -41.82 16.99
N ILE A 10 25.77 -42.38 16.19
CA ILE A 10 25.80 -43.80 15.82
C ILE A 10 24.86 -44.05 14.62
N SER A 11 25.45 -44.77 13.65
CA SER A 11 24.95 -45.69 12.61
C SER A 11 23.45 -45.94 12.39
N LEU A 12 23.12 -45.91 11.09
CA LEU A 12 22.16 -46.73 10.32
C LEU A 12 21.53 -47.95 11.03
N MET A 13 20.20 -48.07 10.87
CA MET A 13 19.59 -49.31 10.38
C MET A 13 18.49 -49.00 9.36
N LYS A 14 18.62 -49.61 8.18
CA LYS A 14 17.57 -49.76 7.16
C LYS A 14 16.70 -50.96 7.54
N SER A 15 15.40 -50.85 7.34
CA SER A 15 14.55 -51.99 6.93
C SER A 15 13.34 -51.47 6.16
N GLU A 16 13.22 -51.93 4.92
CA GLU A 16 12.13 -51.69 3.98
C GLU A 16 11.23 -52.98 3.93
N PRO A 17 10.20 -53.10 3.08
CA PRO A 17 8.77 -53.05 3.46
C PRO A 17 7.99 -54.36 3.23
N SER A 18 6.77 -54.50 3.77
CA SER A 18 5.82 -55.51 3.26
C SER A 18 4.33 -55.23 3.54
N TRP A 19 3.58 -54.98 2.45
CA TRP A 19 2.35 -55.64 1.98
C TRP A 19 1.08 -55.83 2.85
N LEU A 20 -0.04 -55.37 2.25
CA LEU A 20 -1.42 -55.90 2.17
C LEU A 20 -2.46 -55.69 3.31
N CYS A 21 -3.47 -54.87 2.94
CA CYS A 21 -4.89 -55.24 2.74
C CYS A 21 -5.82 -55.45 3.95
N GLU A 22 -6.82 -54.55 4.08
CA GLU A 22 -8.26 -54.87 4.11
C GLU A 22 -9.07 -53.54 4.09
N ARG A 23 -9.74 -53.22 2.98
CA ARG A 23 -11.21 -53.24 2.81
C ARG A 23 -11.99 -52.86 4.07
N LEU A 24 -12.70 -51.74 4.03
CA LEU A 24 -14.14 -51.67 4.35
C LEU A 24 -14.76 -50.45 3.65
N ALA A 25 -15.83 -50.71 2.91
CA ALA A 25 -16.63 -49.73 2.18
C ALA A 25 -17.87 -49.32 3.00
N PHE A 26 -18.24 -48.04 2.85
CA PHE A 26 -19.54 -47.35 2.98
C PHE A 26 -20.76 -48.02 3.68
N PRO A 27 -21.64 -47.17 4.24
CA PRO A 27 -22.87 -46.91 3.49
C PRO A 27 -23.23 -45.42 3.32
N LYS A 28 -24.13 -45.22 2.34
CA LYS A 28 -24.71 -43.98 1.82
C LYS A 28 -25.78 -43.37 2.73
N ASN A 29 -25.93 -42.04 2.59
CA ASN A 29 -27.12 -41.18 2.64
C ASN A 29 -28.19 -41.34 3.74
N MET A 30 -28.48 -40.21 4.40
CA MET A 30 -29.86 -39.76 4.63
C MET A 30 -29.95 -38.23 4.54
N SER A 31 -30.90 -37.78 3.72
CA SER A 31 -31.41 -36.43 3.57
C SER A 31 -32.53 -36.13 4.58
N ASP A 32 -32.85 -34.84 4.69
CA ASP A 32 -34.08 -34.24 5.23
C ASP A 32 -34.24 -34.10 6.74
N LEU A 33 -34.05 -32.86 7.21
CA LEU A 33 -34.84 -32.30 8.30
C LEU A 33 -35.10 -30.81 8.01
N ALA A 34 -36.28 -30.57 7.44
CA ALA A 34 -36.93 -29.28 7.33
C ALA A 34 -37.42 -28.82 8.71
N PHE A 35 -37.20 -27.54 9.03
CA PHE A 35 -37.99 -26.81 10.04
C PHE A 35 -38.15 -25.34 9.62
N GLU A 36 -39.27 -25.05 8.98
CA GLU A 36 -40.01 -23.78 9.09
C GLU A 36 -40.50 -23.63 10.55
N SER A 37 -40.71 -22.49 11.21
CA SER A 37 -40.95 -21.10 10.81
C SER A 37 -40.94 -20.15 12.05
N LYS A 38 -40.88 -18.84 11.75
CA LYS A 38 -41.47 -17.66 12.45
C LYS A 38 -40.55 -16.67 13.20
N PRO A 39 -40.91 -15.36 13.16
CA PRO A 39 -39.96 -14.26 13.03
C PRO A 39 -39.67 -13.53 14.36
N ARG A 40 -38.44 -13.07 14.54
CA ARG A 40 -38.07 -12.21 15.68
C ARG A 40 -38.38 -10.75 15.41
N LYS A 41 -39.16 -10.16 16.33
CA LYS A 41 -39.59 -8.77 16.40
C LYS A 41 -38.38 -7.81 16.44
N LYS A 42 -38.44 -6.77 15.60
CA LYS A 42 -37.62 -5.55 15.70
C LYS A 42 -37.95 -4.80 16.99
N TYR A 43 -36.95 -4.58 17.86
CA TYR A 43 -37.02 -3.57 18.90
C TYR A 43 -36.27 -2.31 18.42
N ASN A 44 -37.04 -1.31 18.00
CA ASN A 44 -36.56 0.05 17.75
C ASN A 44 -36.55 0.81 19.09
N GLN A 45 -35.39 0.96 19.72
CA GLN A 45 -35.21 1.95 20.78
C GLN A 45 -34.76 3.27 20.15
N ARG A 46 -35.74 4.14 19.84
CA ARG A 46 -35.50 5.56 19.56
C ARG A 46 -35.18 6.27 20.88
N GLN A 47 -33.91 6.54 21.16
CA GLN A 47 -33.56 7.55 22.16
C GLN A 47 -33.80 8.94 21.55
N LYS A 48 -34.80 9.64 22.08
CA LYS A 48 -35.07 11.04 21.81
C LYS A 48 -34.00 11.89 22.50
N PHE A 49 -33.12 12.54 21.75
CA PHE A 49 -32.32 13.65 22.27
C PHE A 49 -33.13 14.94 22.17
N SER A 50 -33.45 15.52 23.33
CA SER A 50 -34.10 16.83 23.46
C SER A 50 -33.03 17.92 23.34
N VAL A 51 -32.98 18.62 22.21
CA VAL A 51 -32.16 19.83 22.02
C VAL A 51 -32.88 21.00 22.70
N ARG A 52 -32.34 21.50 23.81
CA ARG A 52 -32.76 22.79 24.40
C ARG A 52 -31.98 23.91 23.71
N SER A 53 -32.68 24.70 22.88
CA SER A 53 -32.16 25.95 22.33
C SER A 53 -32.10 27.02 23.42
N ILE A 54 -30.92 27.59 23.67
CA ILE A 54 -30.77 28.80 24.48
C ILE A 54 -30.82 30.00 23.52
N ARG A 55 -31.85 30.84 23.68
CA ARG A 55 -31.89 32.19 23.10
C ARG A 55 -31.03 33.09 23.97
N ILE A 56 -30.05 33.76 23.38
CA ILE A 56 -29.35 34.88 24.01
C ILE A 56 -29.91 36.15 23.38
N THR A 57 -30.57 36.95 24.21
CA THR A 57 -31.06 38.29 23.92
C THR A 57 -29.88 39.27 23.90
N GLU A 58 -29.89 40.15 22.89
CA GLU A 58 -29.05 41.34 22.82
C GLU A 58 -29.33 42.26 24.01
N ASP A 59 -28.29 42.74 24.67
CA ASP A 59 -28.35 44.03 25.35
C ASP A 59 -27.02 44.78 25.16
N SER A 60 -27.17 45.98 24.63
CA SER A 60 -26.15 46.90 24.18
C SER A 60 -25.59 47.72 25.34
N HIS A 61 -24.27 47.77 25.53
CA HIS A 61 -23.60 48.94 26.10
C HIS A 61 -22.15 49.10 25.60
N ARG A 62 -21.84 50.34 25.21
CA ARG A 62 -20.56 50.84 24.67
C ARG A 62 -19.41 50.73 25.68
N GLY A 63 -18.20 50.47 25.20
CA GLY A 63 -16.97 50.71 25.98
C GLY A 63 -15.67 50.29 25.29
N HIS A 64 -15.04 51.26 24.61
CA HIS A 64 -13.61 51.41 24.27
C HIS A 64 -12.68 50.20 24.09
N ILE A 65 -12.16 50.11 22.86
CA ILE A 65 -10.95 49.37 22.46
C ILE A 65 -9.71 50.13 22.97
N THR A 66 -8.87 49.48 23.76
CA THR A 66 -7.41 49.68 23.77
C THR A 66 -6.71 48.37 24.15
N SER A 67 -5.83 47.90 23.25
CA SER A 67 -4.80 46.90 23.56
C SER A 67 -3.55 47.66 24.05
N PRO A 68 -2.75 47.11 24.97
CA PRO A 68 -1.46 46.63 24.50
C PRO A 68 -0.93 45.39 25.23
N ASN A 69 -0.22 44.56 24.45
CA ASN A 69 0.64 43.49 24.93
C ASN A 69 1.61 43.98 26.02
N GLY A 70 1.61 43.29 27.16
CA GLY A 70 2.57 43.42 28.24
C GLY A 70 3.25 42.08 28.53
N TYR A 71 4.57 42.16 28.69
CA TYR A 71 5.52 41.11 29.04
C TYR A 71 5.14 40.38 30.34
N VAL A 72 5.20 39.04 30.38
CA VAL A 72 5.07 38.27 31.64
C VAL A 72 6.36 37.49 31.86
N GLY A 73 7.13 37.97 32.84
CA GLY A 73 8.27 37.31 33.42
C GLY A 73 7.87 36.14 34.32
N VAL A 74 8.88 35.30 34.57
CA VAL A 74 8.85 34.14 35.45
C VAL A 74 8.72 34.64 36.89
N ASP A 75 7.60 34.34 37.54
CA ASP A 75 7.46 33.89 38.93
C ASP A 75 6.06 34.21 39.51
N ALA A 76 5.55 33.24 40.27
CA ALA A 76 4.33 33.26 41.09
C ALA A 76 2.98 33.11 40.37
N LEU A 77 2.43 31.89 40.43
CA LEU A 77 0.98 31.64 40.63
C LEU A 77 0.82 30.24 41.23
N ASP A 78 0.92 30.20 42.56
CA ASP A 78 0.42 29.12 43.39
C ASP A 78 -1.10 29.39 43.58
N SER A 79 -1.93 28.70 42.81
CA SER A 79 -3.37 28.58 43.09
C SER A 79 -3.95 27.36 42.39
N SER A 80 -4.50 26.48 43.22
CA SER A 80 -5.17 25.24 42.86
C SER A 80 -6.48 25.55 42.10
N PHE A 81 -6.53 25.24 40.81
CA PHE A 81 -7.79 25.13 40.07
C PHE A 81 -8.10 23.65 39.87
N GLU A 82 -8.94 23.09 40.74
CA GLU A 82 -9.52 21.77 40.58
C GLU A 82 -10.51 21.77 39.41
N ILE A 83 -10.09 21.22 38.28
CA ILE A 83 -11.01 20.77 37.23
C ILE A 83 -11.33 19.31 37.52
N GLN A 84 -12.58 19.04 37.87
CA GLN A 84 -13.15 17.70 38.02
C GLN A 84 -12.91 16.87 36.75
N SER A 85 -11.86 16.07 36.80
CA SER A 85 -11.46 15.13 35.75
C SER A 85 -12.05 13.77 36.10
N SER A 86 -13.23 13.47 35.58
CA SER A 86 -13.76 12.10 35.60
C SER A 86 -13.19 11.34 34.38
N ASN A 87 -12.36 10.34 34.68
CA ASN A 87 -11.92 9.24 33.81
C ASN A 87 -11.15 9.55 32.52
N TYR A 88 -10.12 10.41 32.58
CA TYR A 88 -8.97 10.26 31.68
C TYR A 88 -7.69 10.22 32.52
N MET A 89 -7.29 9.01 32.92
CA MET A 89 -5.92 8.75 33.33
C MET A 89 -5.04 8.87 32.09
N LEU A 90 -4.59 10.10 31.78
CA LEU A 90 -3.45 10.31 30.90
C LEU A 90 -2.23 9.79 31.66
N GLY A 91 -2.03 8.47 31.60
CA GLY A 91 -0.83 7.83 32.09
C GLY A 91 0.36 8.57 31.49
N ASN A 92 1.22 9.07 32.38
CA ASN A 92 2.50 9.67 32.06
C ASN A 92 3.38 8.58 31.43
N THR A 93 3.05 8.19 30.20
CA THR A 93 3.75 7.17 29.44
C THR A 93 5.00 7.87 28.96
N ARG A 94 6.07 7.77 29.75
CA ARG A 94 7.42 8.01 29.23
C ARG A 94 7.48 7.21 27.94
N VAL A 95 7.56 7.89 26.79
CA VAL A 95 7.83 7.25 25.51
C VAL A 95 9.14 6.51 25.72
N ASN A 96 9.04 5.20 25.91
CA ASN A 96 10.21 4.38 26.12
C ASN A 96 10.95 4.43 24.78
N SER A 97 12.16 4.97 24.76
CA SER A 97 12.99 5.14 23.57
C SER A 97 13.47 3.82 22.94
N LYS A 98 12.74 2.73 23.20
CA LYS A 98 12.99 1.34 22.83
C LYS A 98 11.81 0.67 22.14
N GLU A 99 10.70 1.35 21.87
CA GLU A 99 9.63 0.76 21.07
C GLU A 99 10.07 0.67 19.60
N ILE A 100 10.16 -0.56 19.09
CA ILE A 100 10.52 -0.85 17.71
C ILE A 100 9.24 -0.75 16.89
N ARG A 101 9.25 0.08 15.84
CA ARG A 101 8.14 0.20 14.89
C ARG A 101 7.89 -1.14 14.19
N LYS A 102 6.63 -1.60 14.20
CA LYS A 102 6.21 -2.84 13.54
C LYS A 102 6.01 -2.63 12.03
N THR A 103 5.22 -1.63 11.64
CA THR A 103 4.90 -1.26 10.25
C THR A 103 6.17 -0.96 9.47
N LYS A 104 6.32 -1.51 8.27
CA LYS A 104 7.50 -1.26 7.42
C LYS A 104 7.36 0.02 6.62
N ILE A 105 8.50 0.62 6.24
CA ILE A 105 8.55 1.77 5.33
C ILE A 105 9.25 1.38 4.05
N VAL A 106 8.53 1.52 2.94
CA VAL A 106 9.09 1.44 1.59
C VAL A 106 9.45 2.86 1.14
N CYS A 107 10.69 3.08 0.72
CA CYS A 107 11.14 4.36 0.17
C CYS A 107 11.54 4.17 -1.29
N THR A 108 10.96 4.99 -2.18
CA THR A 108 11.43 5.05 -3.56
C THR A 108 12.76 5.79 -3.63
N ILE A 109 13.78 5.15 -4.20
CA ILE A 109 15.09 5.76 -4.40
C ILE A 109 15.11 6.50 -5.72
N GLY A 110 15.63 7.73 -5.72
CA GLY A 110 15.71 8.57 -6.90
C GLY A 110 16.82 9.61 -6.83
N PRO A 111 16.80 10.64 -7.69
CA PRO A 111 17.85 11.65 -7.74
C PRO A 111 18.20 12.29 -6.39
N SER A 112 17.20 12.54 -5.52
CA SER A 112 17.42 13.14 -4.20
C SER A 112 18.07 12.21 -3.17
N THR A 113 18.08 10.89 -3.43
CA THR A 113 18.41 9.86 -2.43
C THR A 113 19.35 8.77 -2.93
N SER A 114 19.83 8.84 -4.17
CA SER A 114 20.66 7.81 -4.80
C SER A 114 22.14 7.80 -4.37
N SER A 115 22.59 8.77 -3.56
CA SER A 115 23.96 8.76 -3.02
C SER A 115 24.09 7.76 -1.87
N ARG A 116 25.31 7.25 -1.66
CA ARG A 116 25.64 6.36 -0.54
C ARG A 116 25.21 6.96 0.80
N GLU A 117 25.60 8.20 1.07
CA GLU A 117 25.31 8.88 2.33
C GLU A 117 23.79 9.00 2.57
N MET A 118 23.02 9.23 1.51
CA MET A 118 21.57 9.34 1.61
C MET A 118 20.89 8.00 1.84
N ILE A 119 21.30 6.93 1.16
CA ILE A 119 20.78 5.58 1.39
C ILE A 119 21.00 5.16 2.85
N TRP A 120 22.20 5.42 3.40
CA TRP A 120 22.53 5.08 4.79
C TRP A 120 21.66 5.89 5.76
N LYS A 121 21.52 7.19 5.53
CA LYS A 121 20.64 8.05 6.35
C LYS A 121 19.19 7.61 6.28
N LEU A 122 18.69 7.18 5.11
CA LEU A 122 17.34 6.65 4.98
C LEU A 122 17.16 5.37 5.80
N ALA A 123 18.11 4.43 5.70
CA ALA A 123 18.12 3.20 6.47
C ALA A 123 18.10 3.49 7.98
N GLU A 124 18.98 4.38 8.45
CA GLU A 124 19.05 4.79 9.87
C GLU A 124 17.80 5.56 10.35
N THR A 125 17.15 6.31 9.47
CA THR A 125 15.90 7.02 9.79
C THR A 125 14.71 6.07 9.88
N GLY A 126 14.81 4.88 9.28
CA GLY A 126 13.83 3.81 9.39
C GLY A 126 13.23 3.34 8.08
N MET A 127 13.92 3.46 6.95
CA MET A 127 13.58 2.72 5.73
C MET A 127 13.75 1.21 5.96
N ASN A 128 12.87 0.38 5.40
CA ASN A 128 13.00 -1.08 5.40
C ASN A 128 13.16 -1.66 3.99
N VAL A 129 12.58 -1.00 2.98
CA VAL A 129 12.64 -1.46 1.59
C VAL A 129 13.04 -0.29 0.71
N ALA A 130 14.08 -0.49 -0.10
CA ALA A 130 14.47 0.41 -1.17
C ALA A 130 13.73 0.01 -2.46
N ARG A 131 12.79 0.85 -2.89
CA ARG A 131 12.03 0.66 -4.14
C ARG A 131 12.74 1.34 -5.31
N LEU A 132 12.94 0.58 -6.39
CA LEU A 132 13.48 1.00 -7.67
C LEU A 132 12.35 1.05 -8.70
N ASN A 133 11.99 2.25 -9.13
CA ASN A 133 10.90 2.45 -10.09
C ASN A 133 11.43 2.38 -11.52
N MET A 134 11.11 1.31 -12.26
CA MET A 134 11.62 1.08 -13.62
C MET A 134 10.96 1.94 -14.71
N SER A 135 9.92 2.71 -14.36
CA SER A 135 9.41 3.80 -15.22
C SER A 135 10.42 4.94 -15.37
N HIS A 136 11.43 5.00 -14.49
CA HIS A 136 12.48 6.02 -14.48
C HIS A 136 13.88 5.38 -14.36
N GLY A 137 14.89 6.09 -14.88
CA GLY A 137 16.27 5.60 -14.86
C GLY A 137 16.53 4.45 -15.83
N ASP A 138 17.77 3.99 -15.85
CA ASP A 138 18.24 2.84 -16.61
C ASP A 138 18.82 1.76 -15.68
N HIS A 139 19.08 0.56 -16.22
CA HIS A 139 19.66 -0.54 -15.43
C HIS A 139 20.99 -0.17 -14.78
N ALA A 140 21.81 0.69 -15.41
CA ALA A 140 23.09 1.11 -14.86
C ALA A 140 22.93 1.98 -13.60
N SER A 141 21.94 2.88 -13.59
CA SER A 141 21.61 3.70 -12.44
C SER A 141 21.04 2.87 -11.29
N HIS A 142 20.12 1.93 -11.59
CA HIS A 142 19.54 1.03 -10.61
C HIS A 142 20.55 0.04 -10.05
N GLN A 143 21.51 -0.44 -10.87
CA GLN A 143 22.61 -1.30 -10.42
C GLN A 143 23.42 -0.64 -9.32
N LYS A 144 23.77 0.64 -9.49
CA LYS A 144 24.50 1.39 -8.45
C LYS A 144 23.73 1.45 -7.15
N THR A 145 22.41 1.66 -7.21
CA THR A 145 21.58 1.65 -6.00
C THR A 145 21.55 0.28 -5.34
N ILE A 146 21.41 -0.80 -6.12
CA ILE A 146 21.45 -2.18 -5.61
C ILE A 146 22.78 -2.46 -4.91
N ASP A 147 23.90 -2.11 -5.55
CA ASP A 147 25.25 -2.32 -5.01
C ASP A 147 25.43 -1.58 -3.68
N LEU A 148 24.96 -0.33 -3.59
CA LEU A 148 24.99 0.46 -2.36
C LEU A 148 24.11 -0.13 -1.25
N VAL A 149 22.89 -0.60 -1.56
CA VAL A 149 22.04 -1.24 -0.56
C VAL A 149 22.67 -2.55 -0.06
N LYS A 150 23.25 -3.35 -0.95
CA LYS A 150 23.97 -4.58 -0.57
C LYS A 150 25.22 -4.27 0.26
N GLU A 151 25.93 -3.20 -0.08
CA GLU A 151 27.06 -2.73 0.72
C GLU A 151 26.61 -2.33 2.12
N TYR A 152 25.49 -1.61 2.27
CA TYR A 152 24.91 -1.30 3.58
C TYR A 152 24.62 -2.57 4.38
N ASN A 153 23.90 -3.52 3.77
CA ASN A 153 23.52 -4.78 4.42
C ASN A 153 24.73 -5.62 4.85
N ALA A 154 25.88 -5.51 4.16
CA ALA A 154 27.10 -6.20 4.54
C ALA A 154 27.80 -5.61 5.78
N GLN A 155 27.48 -4.36 6.17
CA GLN A 155 28.10 -3.68 7.31
C GLN A 155 27.36 -3.92 8.64
N PHE A 156 26.10 -4.39 8.59
CA PHE A 156 25.25 -4.53 9.77
C PHE A 156 24.63 -5.92 9.84
N GLU A 157 24.79 -6.60 10.97
CA GLU A 157 24.20 -7.92 11.18
C GLU A 157 22.70 -7.86 11.56
N ASP A 158 22.26 -6.72 12.11
CA ASP A 158 20.93 -6.52 12.70
C ASP A 158 20.00 -5.60 11.88
N LYS A 159 20.51 -5.03 10.78
CA LYS A 159 19.77 -4.07 9.94
C LYS A 159 19.88 -4.47 8.48
N VAL A 160 18.75 -4.93 7.93
CA VAL A 160 18.66 -5.36 6.53
C VAL A 160 17.63 -4.49 5.81
N ILE A 161 18.03 -3.94 4.67
CA ILE A 161 17.18 -3.25 3.72
C ILE A 161 16.89 -4.19 2.57
N ALA A 162 15.61 -4.48 2.34
CA ALA A 162 15.19 -5.24 1.18
C ALA A 162 15.16 -4.36 -0.08
N ILE A 163 15.26 -4.97 -1.25
CA ILE A 163 15.23 -4.31 -2.55
C ILE A 163 13.97 -4.75 -3.29
N MET A 164 13.19 -3.76 -3.72
CA MET A 164 11.97 -3.96 -4.51
C MET A 164 12.14 -3.34 -5.89
N LEU A 165 11.92 -4.11 -6.94
CA LEU A 165 11.87 -3.63 -8.32
C LEU A 165 10.41 -3.44 -8.74
N ASP A 166 10.02 -2.21 -9.05
CA ASP A 166 8.68 -1.87 -9.49
C ASP A 166 8.64 -1.76 -11.02
N THR A 167 7.89 -2.66 -11.65
CA THR A 167 7.76 -2.76 -13.11
C THR A 167 7.07 -1.53 -13.69
N LYS A 168 7.41 -1.16 -14.92
CA LYS A 168 6.76 -0.03 -15.57
C LYS A 168 5.31 -0.34 -15.91
N GLY A 169 5.06 -1.54 -16.43
CA GLY A 169 3.75 -1.96 -16.89
C GLY A 169 3.26 -1.21 -18.14
N PRO A 170 2.03 -1.51 -18.58
CA PRO A 170 1.43 -0.91 -19.75
C PRO A 170 0.98 0.53 -19.49
N GLU A 171 1.63 1.50 -20.13
CA GLU A 171 1.26 2.91 -20.01
C GLU A 171 0.82 3.49 -21.36
N VAL A 172 -0.41 4.01 -21.40
CA VAL A 172 -0.86 4.85 -22.50
C VAL A 172 -0.40 6.29 -22.23
N ARG A 173 0.23 6.91 -23.21
CA ARG A 173 0.78 8.27 -23.13
C ARG A 173 0.46 9.08 -24.37
N SER A 174 0.28 10.37 -24.17
CA SER A 174 0.19 11.34 -25.25
C SER A 174 1.52 11.47 -26.00
N GLY A 175 1.46 12.02 -27.21
CA GLY A 175 2.62 12.29 -28.05
C GLY A 175 3.47 13.45 -27.52
N ASP A 176 4.47 13.82 -28.31
CA ASP A 176 5.29 14.99 -28.05
C ASP A 176 4.58 16.25 -28.57
N VAL A 177 4.52 17.30 -27.75
CA VAL A 177 4.08 18.64 -28.16
C VAL A 177 5.30 19.57 -28.33
N PRO A 178 5.34 20.45 -29.35
CA PRO A 178 6.43 21.41 -29.51
C PRO A 178 6.52 22.39 -28.34
N GLN A 179 5.37 22.79 -27.80
CA GLN A 179 5.24 23.64 -26.63
C GLN A 179 4.01 23.19 -25.82
N PRO A 180 3.97 23.45 -24.51
CA PRO A 180 2.79 23.14 -23.70
C PRO A 180 1.52 23.77 -24.29
N VAL A 181 0.46 22.97 -24.41
CA VAL A 181 -0.82 23.39 -24.98
C VAL A 181 -1.81 23.65 -23.84
N LEU A 182 -2.33 24.88 -23.74
CA LEU A 182 -3.34 25.21 -22.74
C LEU A 182 -4.72 24.79 -23.24
N LEU A 183 -5.30 23.80 -22.58
CA LEU A 183 -6.63 23.31 -22.86
C LEU A 183 -7.69 24.04 -22.02
N LYS A 184 -8.71 24.60 -22.68
CA LYS A 184 -9.83 25.30 -22.03
C LYS A 184 -11.09 24.45 -22.02
N GLU A 185 -11.85 24.55 -20.94
CA GLU A 185 -13.17 23.91 -20.82
C GLU A 185 -14.08 24.23 -22.02
N GLY A 186 -14.77 23.20 -22.51
CA GLY A 186 -15.69 23.28 -23.65
C GLY A 186 -15.04 23.26 -25.03
N GLN A 187 -13.71 23.37 -25.13
CA GLN A 187 -13.03 23.30 -26.42
C GLN A 187 -12.98 21.86 -26.96
N GLU A 188 -12.91 21.69 -28.28
CA GLU A 188 -12.65 20.38 -28.89
C GLU A 188 -11.14 20.09 -28.89
N PHE A 189 -10.78 18.86 -28.55
CA PHE A 189 -9.40 18.37 -28.63
C PHE A 189 -9.41 16.88 -28.96
N ASN A 190 -8.47 16.43 -29.79
CA ASN A 190 -8.51 15.11 -30.38
C ASN A 190 -7.26 14.28 -30.04
N PHE A 191 -7.44 12.97 -29.94
CA PHE A 191 -6.36 12.00 -29.81
C PHE A 191 -6.32 11.10 -31.04
N THR A 192 -5.15 10.91 -31.63
CA THR A 192 -4.98 10.06 -32.82
C THR A 192 -3.93 8.98 -32.60
N ILE A 193 -4.12 7.80 -33.21
CA ILE A 193 -3.10 6.75 -33.22
C ILE A 193 -2.04 6.96 -34.31
N ARG A 194 -2.23 7.96 -35.18
CA ARG A 194 -1.24 8.33 -36.19
C ARG A 194 0.01 8.93 -35.53
N ARG A 195 1.12 8.19 -35.59
CA ARG A 195 2.39 8.56 -34.97
C ARG A 195 2.91 9.91 -35.47
N GLY A 196 3.46 10.72 -34.57
CA GLY A 196 4.10 11.99 -34.90
C GLY A 196 3.14 13.16 -35.16
N VAL A 197 1.83 12.95 -35.08
CA VAL A 197 0.86 14.04 -35.16
C VAL A 197 0.89 14.85 -33.86
N SER A 198 1.09 16.16 -34.01
CA SER A 198 0.91 17.17 -32.97
C SER A 198 0.50 18.48 -33.63
N THR A 199 -0.77 18.84 -33.54
CA THR A 199 -1.37 20.11 -33.99
C THR A 199 -1.98 20.85 -32.80
N GLU A 200 -2.53 22.04 -33.02
CA GLU A 200 -3.19 22.82 -31.96
C GLU A 200 -4.38 22.09 -31.32
N ASP A 201 -5.04 21.22 -32.09
CA ASP A 201 -6.29 20.55 -31.72
C ASP A 201 -6.18 19.01 -31.66
N THR A 202 -5.02 18.43 -31.98
CA THR A 202 -4.86 16.98 -32.11
C THR A 202 -3.47 16.54 -31.67
N ILE A 203 -3.41 15.50 -30.83
CA ILE A 203 -2.16 14.88 -30.41
C ILE A 203 -2.15 13.38 -30.67
N SER A 204 -0.98 12.84 -31.00
CA SER A 204 -0.81 11.39 -31.12
C SER A 204 -0.87 10.68 -29.77
N VAL A 205 -1.17 9.38 -29.78
CA VAL A 205 -1.13 8.49 -28.61
C VAL A 205 -0.13 7.37 -28.87
N ASN A 206 0.59 6.91 -27.85
CA ASN A 206 1.62 5.87 -27.95
C ASN A 206 1.06 4.43 -28.11
N TYR A 207 -0.24 4.25 -28.28
CA TYR A 207 -0.93 2.95 -28.30
C TYR A 207 -1.92 2.84 -29.46
N ASP A 208 -1.71 1.86 -30.34
CA ASP A 208 -2.42 1.76 -31.63
C ASP A 208 -3.88 1.32 -31.47
N ASP A 209 -4.21 0.55 -30.42
CA ASP A 209 -5.58 0.09 -30.14
C ASP A 209 -6.36 1.07 -29.25
N PHE A 210 -5.82 2.27 -28.98
CA PHE A 210 -6.48 3.28 -28.13
C PHE A 210 -7.91 3.62 -28.57
N VAL A 211 -8.16 3.69 -29.89
CA VAL A 211 -9.49 3.99 -30.45
C VAL A 211 -10.50 2.88 -30.15
N ASN A 212 -10.04 1.63 -30.05
CA ASN A 212 -10.88 0.47 -29.78
C ASN A 212 -11.24 0.35 -28.29
N ASP A 213 -10.37 0.85 -27.41
CA ASP A 213 -10.58 0.82 -25.96
C ASP A 213 -11.46 1.97 -25.44
N VAL A 214 -11.84 2.91 -26.31
CA VAL A 214 -12.62 4.11 -25.98
C VAL A 214 -13.98 4.07 -26.66
N GLU A 215 -15.03 4.42 -25.91
CA GLU A 215 -16.41 4.57 -26.39
C GLU A 215 -16.93 6.00 -26.27
N VAL A 216 -17.97 6.32 -27.05
CA VAL A 216 -18.65 7.62 -26.95
C VAL A 216 -19.29 7.75 -25.57
N GLY A 217 -19.04 8.87 -24.89
CA GLY A 217 -19.46 9.11 -23.51
C GLY A 217 -18.42 8.77 -22.46
N ASP A 218 -17.32 8.10 -22.82
CA ASP A 218 -16.20 7.88 -21.90
C ASP A 218 -15.50 9.19 -21.54
N ILE A 219 -14.84 9.19 -20.37
CA ILE A 219 -13.99 10.29 -19.92
C ILE A 219 -12.52 9.84 -20.01
N ILE A 220 -11.76 10.51 -20.86
CA ILE A 220 -10.30 10.38 -20.93
C ILE A 220 -9.71 11.31 -19.87
N LEU A 221 -8.86 10.76 -19.02
CA LEU A 221 -8.14 11.44 -17.96
C LEU A 221 -6.68 11.62 -18.39
N VAL A 222 -6.13 12.79 -18.09
CA VAL A 222 -4.71 13.06 -18.27
C VAL A 222 -4.04 13.23 -16.91
N ASP A 223 -2.95 12.51 -16.69
CA ASP A 223 -2.16 12.46 -15.45
C ASP A 223 -3.01 12.26 -14.18
N GLY A 224 -3.82 11.20 -14.17
CA GLY A 224 -4.64 10.87 -13.00
C GLY A 224 -5.81 11.82 -12.75
N GLY A 225 -6.24 12.55 -13.79
CA GLY A 225 -7.41 13.44 -13.72
C GLY A 225 -7.08 14.91 -13.46
N MET A 226 -5.82 15.34 -13.64
CA MET A 226 -5.47 16.77 -13.68
C MET A 226 -6.17 17.50 -14.83
N MET A 227 -6.48 16.78 -15.91
CA MET A 227 -7.36 17.23 -16.98
C MET A 227 -8.29 16.08 -17.35
N SER A 228 -9.48 16.42 -17.87
CA SER A 228 -10.45 15.43 -18.30
C SER A 228 -11.13 15.85 -19.59
N LEU A 229 -11.35 14.89 -20.49
CA LEU A 229 -11.98 15.12 -21.79
C LEU A 229 -13.07 14.08 -22.03
N ALA A 230 -14.27 14.53 -22.38
CA ALA A 230 -15.39 13.66 -22.71
C ALA A 230 -15.37 13.28 -24.19
N VAL A 231 -15.49 12.00 -24.48
CA VAL A 231 -15.45 11.47 -25.85
C VAL A 231 -16.77 11.76 -26.55
N LYS A 232 -16.70 12.54 -27.63
CA LYS A 232 -17.86 12.97 -28.43
C LYS A 232 -18.12 12.06 -29.62
N SER A 233 -17.05 11.62 -30.29
CA SER A 233 -17.14 10.70 -31.43
C SER A 233 -15.78 10.05 -31.71
N LYS A 234 -15.76 8.92 -32.41
CA LYS A 234 -14.53 8.24 -32.84
C LYS A 234 -14.59 7.87 -34.32
N THR A 235 -13.45 7.94 -35.01
CA THR A 235 -13.24 7.39 -36.36
C THR A 235 -12.40 6.12 -36.25
N LYS A 236 -11.79 5.65 -37.34
CA LYS A 236 -10.84 4.52 -37.31
C LYS A 236 -9.53 4.85 -36.58
N ASP A 237 -9.13 6.12 -36.59
CA ASP A 237 -7.78 6.56 -36.17
C ASP A 237 -7.77 7.80 -35.27
N LEU A 238 -8.95 8.34 -34.94
CA LEU A 238 -9.12 9.59 -34.20
C LEU A 238 -10.25 9.46 -33.18
N VAL A 239 -10.00 9.89 -31.94
CA VAL A 239 -10.99 10.10 -30.90
C VAL A 239 -11.19 11.60 -30.73
N LYS A 240 -12.40 12.10 -31.01
CA LYS A 240 -12.75 13.50 -30.80
C LYS A 240 -13.35 13.69 -29.43
N CYS A 241 -12.79 14.64 -28.68
CA CYS A 241 -13.20 14.91 -27.31
C CYS A 241 -13.57 16.38 -27.11
N VAL A 242 -14.32 16.63 -26.05
CA VAL A 242 -14.57 17.98 -25.53
C VAL A 242 -13.92 18.05 -24.16
N VAL A 243 -13.12 19.10 -23.93
CA VAL A 243 -12.46 19.31 -22.64
C VAL A 243 -13.52 19.61 -21.58
N VAL A 244 -13.52 18.81 -20.52
CA VAL A 244 -14.37 19.01 -19.34
C VAL A 244 -13.56 19.79 -18.31
N ASP A 245 -12.42 19.25 -17.87
CA ASP A 245 -11.48 19.95 -17.01
C ASP A 245 -10.23 20.34 -17.80
N GLY A 246 -10.03 21.65 -17.95
CA GLY A 246 -8.89 22.22 -18.68
C GLY A 246 -7.58 22.20 -17.90
N GLY A 247 -6.47 22.48 -18.59
CA GLY A 247 -5.14 22.50 -18.00
C GLY A 247 -4.02 22.58 -19.03
N GLU A 248 -2.77 22.50 -18.59
CA GLU A 248 -1.60 22.56 -19.45
C GLU A 248 -1.15 21.15 -19.88
N LEU A 249 -1.39 20.79 -21.16
CA LEU A 249 -0.93 19.53 -21.74
C LEU A 249 0.52 19.63 -22.19
N LYS A 250 1.38 18.81 -21.59
CA LYS A 250 2.79 18.65 -21.96
C LYS A 250 3.00 17.36 -22.78
N SER A 251 4.24 17.08 -23.14
CA SER A 251 4.60 15.85 -23.86
C SER A 251 4.48 14.62 -22.97
N ARG A 252 4.10 13.47 -23.57
CA ARG A 252 4.19 12.12 -22.94
C ARG A 252 3.42 11.99 -21.63
N ARG A 253 2.28 12.66 -21.54
CA ARG A 253 1.41 12.66 -20.36
C ARG A 253 0.60 11.40 -20.31
N HIS A 254 0.36 10.89 -19.11
CA HIS A 254 -0.30 9.61 -18.92
C HIS A 254 -1.79 9.75 -19.26
N LEU A 255 -2.35 8.77 -19.98
CA LEU A 255 -3.75 8.77 -20.42
C LEU A 255 -4.45 7.55 -19.82
N ASN A 256 -5.59 7.76 -19.17
CA ASN A 256 -6.46 6.70 -18.66
C ASN A 256 -7.88 6.92 -19.16
N VAL A 257 -8.65 5.85 -19.24
CA VAL A 257 -10.09 5.92 -19.51
C VAL A 257 -10.80 5.62 -18.21
N ARG A 258 -11.65 6.53 -17.71
CA ARG A 258 -12.32 6.32 -16.43
C ARG A 258 -13.18 5.05 -16.48
N GLY A 259 -12.99 4.16 -15.51
CA GLY A 259 -13.70 2.89 -15.37
C GLY A 259 -13.27 1.79 -16.36
N LYS A 260 -12.20 1.99 -17.14
CA LYS A 260 -11.70 1.00 -18.11
C LYS A 260 -10.18 0.98 -18.14
N SER A 261 -9.62 -0.21 -18.30
CA SER A 261 -8.17 -0.36 -18.48
C SER A 261 -7.85 -0.64 -19.95
N ALA A 262 -6.72 -0.13 -20.45
CA ALA A 262 -6.28 -0.37 -21.82
C ALA A 262 -6.02 -1.85 -22.08
N THR A 263 -6.32 -2.39 -23.25
CA THR A 263 -6.13 -3.81 -23.64
C THR A 263 -4.64 -4.17 -23.91
N LEU A 264 -3.75 -3.64 -23.09
CA LEU A 264 -2.32 -3.96 -23.09
C LEU A 264 -2.00 -5.10 -22.11
N PRO A 265 -0.97 -5.91 -22.41
CA PRO A 265 -0.48 -6.93 -21.49
C PRO A 265 0.09 -6.26 -20.22
N SER A 266 -0.16 -6.85 -19.05
CA SER A 266 0.33 -6.31 -17.77
C SER A 266 1.87 -6.36 -17.63
N ILE A 267 2.53 -7.30 -18.31
CA ILE A 267 4.01 -7.37 -18.39
C ILE A 267 4.39 -7.15 -19.86
N THR A 268 5.07 -6.04 -20.13
CA THR A 268 5.58 -5.70 -21.46
C THR A 268 6.91 -6.40 -21.75
N GLU A 269 7.38 -6.35 -23.00
CA GLU A 269 8.72 -6.86 -23.35
C GLU A 269 9.83 -6.18 -22.54
N LYS A 270 9.70 -4.87 -22.31
CA LYS A 270 10.61 -4.11 -21.46
C LYS A 270 10.56 -4.59 -20.01
N ASP A 271 9.36 -4.85 -19.48
CA ASP A 271 9.24 -5.38 -18.11
C ASP A 271 9.92 -6.74 -17.98
N TRP A 272 9.89 -7.59 -19.02
CA TRP A 272 10.65 -8.85 -19.01
C TRP A 272 12.17 -8.65 -18.98
N GLU A 273 12.70 -7.60 -19.60
CA GLU A 273 14.12 -7.22 -19.46
C GLU A 273 14.43 -6.74 -18.05
N ASP A 274 13.56 -5.92 -17.46
CA ASP A 274 13.68 -5.43 -16.09
C ASP A 274 13.59 -6.59 -15.07
N ILE A 275 12.72 -7.56 -15.32
CA ILE A 275 12.60 -8.79 -14.51
C ILE A 275 13.90 -9.60 -14.60
N LYS A 276 14.47 -9.83 -15.79
CA LYS A 276 15.75 -10.53 -15.92
C LYS A 276 16.86 -9.83 -15.13
N PHE A 277 16.94 -8.51 -15.26
CA PHE A 277 17.87 -7.67 -14.49
C PHE A 277 17.70 -7.86 -12.96
N GLY A 278 16.45 -7.89 -12.47
CA GLY A 278 16.16 -8.14 -11.05
C GLY A 278 16.58 -9.54 -10.58
N VAL A 279 16.39 -10.58 -11.41
CA VAL A 279 16.80 -11.96 -11.10
C VAL A 279 18.32 -12.05 -11.00
N ASP A 280 19.03 -11.49 -11.97
CA ASP A 280 20.50 -11.49 -11.99
C ASP A 280 21.07 -10.75 -10.77
N ASN A 281 20.33 -9.76 -10.27
CA ASN A 281 20.67 -9.01 -9.06
C ASN A 281 20.11 -9.56 -7.76
N GLN A 282 19.31 -10.63 -7.77
CA GLN A 282 18.71 -11.23 -6.57
C GLN A 282 17.98 -10.18 -5.71
N VAL A 283 17.10 -9.38 -6.34
CA VAL A 283 16.19 -8.48 -5.60
C VAL A 283 15.20 -9.30 -4.76
N ASP A 284 14.64 -8.72 -3.71
CA ASP A 284 13.75 -9.45 -2.79
C ASP A 284 12.29 -9.47 -3.27
N PHE A 285 11.86 -8.39 -3.94
CA PHE A 285 10.47 -8.21 -4.37
C PHE A 285 10.35 -7.68 -5.80
N TYR A 286 9.34 -8.16 -6.52
CA TYR A 286 8.76 -7.44 -7.66
C TYR A 286 7.44 -6.78 -7.25
N ALA A 287 7.28 -5.50 -7.56
CA ALA A 287 5.98 -4.84 -7.58
C ALA A 287 5.48 -4.79 -9.02
N VAL A 288 4.43 -5.57 -9.32
CA VAL A 288 3.92 -5.76 -10.69
C VAL A 288 2.77 -4.80 -10.95
N SER A 289 2.95 -3.94 -11.94
CA SER A 289 2.01 -2.88 -12.33
C SER A 289 0.86 -3.39 -13.20
N PHE A 290 -0.30 -2.75 -13.07
CA PHE A 290 -1.54 -2.92 -13.83
C PHE A 290 -1.94 -4.38 -13.99
N VAL A 291 -1.89 -5.15 -12.90
CA VAL A 291 -2.33 -6.56 -12.88
C VAL A 291 -3.84 -6.62 -12.97
N LYS A 292 -4.36 -7.29 -14.01
CA LYS A 292 -5.81 -7.42 -14.27
C LYS A 292 -6.36 -8.79 -13.94
N ASP A 293 -5.52 -9.82 -13.98
CA ASP A 293 -5.91 -11.20 -13.71
C ASP A 293 -4.76 -12.03 -13.15
N ALA A 294 -5.10 -13.18 -12.58
CA ALA A 294 -4.14 -14.08 -11.92
C ALA A 294 -3.15 -14.74 -12.87
N ARG A 295 -3.42 -14.81 -14.19
CA ARG A 295 -2.57 -15.54 -15.14
C ARG A 295 -1.19 -14.90 -15.24
N VAL A 296 -1.14 -13.57 -15.28
CA VAL A 296 0.12 -12.80 -15.31
C VAL A 296 0.97 -13.11 -14.08
N VAL A 297 0.34 -13.23 -12.91
CA VAL A 297 1.03 -13.57 -11.66
C VAL A 297 1.62 -14.97 -11.73
N HIS A 298 0.84 -15.94 -12.23
CA HIS A 298 1.32 -17.31 -12.42
C HIS A 298 2.47 -17.40 -13.42
N GLU A 299 2.37 -16.68 -14.54
CA GLU A 299 3.42 -16.62 -15.57
C GLU A 299 4.76 -16.13 -14.98
N LEU A 300 4.72 -15.04 -14.20
CA LEU A 300 5.92 -14.53 -13.54
C LEU A 300 6.45 -15.53 -12.50
N LYS A 301 5.59 -16.12 -11.67
CA LYS A 301 6.03 -17.09 -10.65
C LYS A 301 6.62 -18.36 -11.26
N ASP A 302 6.07 -18.84 -12.37
CA ASP A 302 6.62 -19.97 -13.11
C ASP A 302 7.99 -19.65 -13.71
N TYR A 303 8.15 -18.43 -14.26
CA TYR A 303 9.46 -17.94 -14.69
C TYR A 303 10.47 -17.91 -13.55
N LEU A 304 10.14 -17.30 -12.40
CA LEU A 304 11.04 -17.22 -11.24
C LEU A 304 11.44 -18.62 -10.72
N LYS A 305 10.48 -19.54 -10.67
CA LYS A 305 10.73 -20.94 -10.33
C LYS A 305 11.67 -21.63 -11.31
N SER A 306 11.52 -21.39 -12.62
CA SER A 306 12.42 -21.93 -13.65
C SER A 306 13.86 -21.42 -13.52
N ARG A 307 14.04 -20.25 -12.91
CA ARG A 307 15.34 -19.63 -12.63
C ARG A 307 15.87 -19.95 -11.23
N ASN A 308 15.13 -20.72 -10.43
CA ASN A 308 15.43 -20.99 -9.02
C ASN A 308 15.65 -19.69 -8.21
N ALA A 309 14.87 -18.66 -8.53
CA ALA A 309 14.90 -17.35 -7.89
C ALA A 309 13.85 -17.28 -6.79
N ASP A 310 14.27 -16.98 -5.56
CA ASP A 310 13.39 -16.80 -4.40
C ASP A 310 13.04 -15.32 -4.25
N ILE A 311 12.17 -14.84 -5.16
CA ILE A 311 11.76 -13.43 -5.24
C ILE A 311 10.24 -13.38 -5.12
N HIS A 312 9.73 -12.55 -4.21
CA HIS A 312 8.30 -12.44 -3.95
C HIS A 312 7.61 -11.49 -4.94
N VAL A 313 6.38 -11.84 -5.34
CA VAL A 313 5.56 -11.05 -6.27
C VAL A 313 4.46 -10.29 -5.51
N ILE A 314 4.62 -8.98 -5.43
CA ILE A 314 3.63 -8.03 -4.89
C ILE A 314 2.84 -7.44 -6.06
N VAL A 315 1.54 -7.67 -6.10
CA VAL A 315 0.68 -7.14 -7.18
C VAL A 315 0.15 -5.77 -6.83
N LYS A 316 0.27 -4.81 -7.76
CA LYS A 316 -0.30 -3.47 -7.58
C LYS A 316 -1.77 -3.48 -8.00
N ILE A 317 -2.65 -3.17 -7.05
CA ILE A 317 -4.08 -3.01 -7.27
C ILE A 317 -4.32 -1.54 -7.63
N GLU A 318 -4.39 -1.29 -8.94
CA GLU A 318 -4.40 0.06 -9.51
C GLU A 318 -5.35 0.27 -10.68
N SER A 319 -6.07 -0.78 -11.08
CA SER A 319 -6.96 -0.74 -12.23
C SER A 319 -8.39 -1.13 -11.89
N ALA A 320 -9.36 -0.59 -12.61
CA ALA A 320 -10.76 -0.97 -12.48
C ALA A 320 -10.95 -2.48 -12.73
N ASP A 321 -10.23 -3.04 -13.71
CA ASP A 321 -10.25 -4.46 -14.06
C ASP A 321 -9.74 -5.38 -12.94
N SER A 322 -8.86 -4.88 -12.07
CA SER A 322 -8.35 -5.66 -10.94
C SER A 322 -9.41 -5.93 -9.87
N ILE A 323 -10.44 -5.09 -9.75
CA ILE A 323 -11.42 -5.17 -8.65
C ILE A 323 -12.33 -6.40 -8.78
N PRO A 324 -12.98 -6.70 -9.94
CA PRO A 324 -13.75 -7.92 -10.10
C PRO A 324 -12.91 -9.20 -9.91
N ASN A 325 -11.63 -9.15 -10.28
CA ASN A 325 -10.70 -10.29 -10.21
C ASN A 325 -9.88 -10.35 -8.91
N LEU A 326 -10.13 -9.44 -7.97
CA LEU A 326 -9.27 -9.17 -6.81
C LEU A 326 -8.94 -10.45 -6.04
N HIS A 327 -9.94 -11.28 -5.73
CA HIS A 327 -9.72 -12.51 -4.98
C HIS A 327 -8.74 -13.48 -5.67
N SER A 328 -8.87 -13.64 -6.99
CA SER A 328 -8.01 -14.55 -7.76
C SER A 328 -6.57 -14.02 -7.87
N ILE A 329 -6.42 -12.70 -8.06
CA ILE A 329 -5.13 -12.01 -8.12
C ILE A 329 -4.42 -12.15 -6.77
N LEU A 330 -5.11 -11.83 -5.68
CA LEU A 330 -4.58 -11.95 -4.33
C LEU A 330 -4.22 -13.40 -4.01
N LEU A 331 -4.98 -14.40 -4.46
CA LEU A 331 -4.65 -15.81 -4.22
C LEU A 331 -3.35 -16.24 -4.92
N ALA A 332 -3.08 -15.73 -6.12
CA ALA A 332 -1.88 -16.06 -6.90
C ALA A 332 -0.61 -15.35 -6.42
N SER A 333 -0.72 -14.14 -5.87
CA SER A 333 0.41 -13.29 -5.47
C SER A 333 1.07 -13.71 -4.16
N ASP A 334 2.19 -13.09 -3.79
CA ASP A 334 2.80 -13.24 -2.46
C ASP A 334 2.41 -12.09 -1.52
N GLY A 335 1.91 -10.98 -2.08
CA GLY A 335 1.37 -9.83 -1.36
C GLY A 335 0.65 -8.87 -2.30
N ALA A 336 0.20 -7.74 -1.80
CA ALA A 336 -0.45 -6.71 -2.61
C ALA A 336 0.01 -5.30 -2.25
N MET A 337 -0.14 -4.38 -3.19
CA MET A 337 0.07 -2.95 -2.99
C MET A 337 -1.18 -2.18 -3.44
N VAL A 338 -1.78 -1.42 -2.53
CA VAL A 338 -2.87 -0.50 -2.84
C VAL A 338 -2.26 0.78 -3.42
N ALA A 339 -2.20 0.88 -4.74
CA ALA A 339 -1.64 2.02 -5.45
C ALA A 339 -2.74 3.07 -5.71
N ARG A 340 -2.97 3.90 -4.69
CA ARG A 340 -4.14 4.80 -4.60
C ARG A 340 -4.20 5.87 -5.68
N GLY A 341 -3.05 6.36 -6.14
CA GLY A 341 -2.96 7.37 -7.20
C GLY A 341 -3.59 6.88 -8.50
N ASP A 342 -3.12 5.75 -9.01
CA ASP A 342 -3.65 5.13 -10.24
C ASP A 342 -5.06 4.57 -10.02
N LEU A 343 -5.32 3.95 -8.86
CA LEU A 343 -6.67 3.44 -8.54
C LEU A 343 -7.72 4.55 -8.49
N GLY A 344 -7.38 5.71 -7.92
CA GLY A 344 -8.25 6.90 -7.86
C GLY A 344 -8.36 7.65 -9.18
N ALA A 345 -7.49 7.36 -10.15
CA ALA A 345 -7.67 7.81 -11.52
C ALA A 345 -8.73 6.95 -12.22
N GLU A 346 -8.67 5.63 -12.09
CA GLU A 346 -9.59 4.73 -12.80
C GLU A 346 -10.98 4.63 -12.15
N LEU A 347 -11.09 4.83 -10.84
CA LEU A 347 -12.33 4.70 -10.07
C LEU A 347 -12.78 6.03 -9.44
N PRO A 348 -14.07 6.15 -9.04
CA PRO A 348 -14.50 7.28 -8.22
C PRO A 348 -13.64 7.40 -6.96
N ILE A 349 -13.16 8.62 -6.67
CA ILE A 349 -12.18 8.87 -5.59
C ILE A 349 -12.74 8.51 -4.21
N GLU A 350 -14.05 8.57 -4.03
CA GLU A 350 -14.75 8.21 -2.80
C GLU A 350 -14.78 6.69 -2.54
N GLU A 351 -14.58 5.87 -3.56
CA GLU A 351 -14.52 4.40 -3.43
C GLU A 351 -13.14 3.91 -3.00
N VAL A 352 -12.07 4.67 -3.28
CA VAL A 352 -10.68 4.27 -3.00
C VAL A 352 -10.44 3.93 -1.53
N PRO A 353 -10.89 4.72 -0.53
CA PRO A 353 -10.73 4.37 0.87
C PRO A 353 -11.44 3.07 1.26
N LEU A 354 -12.63 2.82 0.70
CA LEU A 354 -13.41 1.60 0.97
C LEU A 354 -12.72 0.36 0.39
N LEU A 355 -12.15 0.49 -0.82
CA LEU A 355 -11.38 -0.56 -1.46
C LEU A 355 -10.07 -0.83 -0.73
N GLN A 356 -9.38 0.20 -0.23
CA GLN A 356 -8.19 0.03 0.60
C GLN A 356 -8.49 -0.87 1.81
N GLU A 357 -9.55 -0.56 2.57
CA GLU A 357 -9.97 -1.36 3.73
C GLU A 357 -10.31 -2.81 3.32
N ASP A 358 -11.04 -3.02 2.23
CA ASP A 358 -11.38 -4.36 1.72
C ASP A 358 -10.13 -5.16 1.30
N ILE A 359 -9.19 -4.52 0.59
CA ILE A 359 -7.95 -5.16 0.14
C ILE A 359 -7.10 -5.56 1.35
N ILE A 360 -6.88 -4.66 2.30
CA ILE A 360 -6.12 -4.93 3.53
C ILE A 360 -6.74 -6.12 4.28
N ARG A 361 -8.05 -6.09 4.53
CA ARG A 361 -8.75 -7.18 5.21
C ARG A 361 -8.63 -8.51 4.47
N ARG A 362 -8.72 -8.54 3.14
CA ARG A 362 -8.57 -9.77 2.36
C ARG A 362 -7.14 -10.31 2.42
N CYS A 363 -6.14 -9.44 2.31
CA CYS A 363 -4.74 -9.79 2.46
C CYS A 363 -4.45 -10.42 3.82
N HIS A 364 -4.92 -9.84 4.92
CA HIS A 364 -4.77 -10.42 6.26
C HIS A 364 -5.44 -11.78 6.41
N ASN A 365 -6.66 -11.93 5.89
CA ASN A 365 -7.35 -13.22 5.91
C ASN A 365 -6.63 -14.31 5.09
N MET A 366 -5.80 -13.90 4.13
CA MET A 366 -4.99 -14.77 3.29
C MET A 366 -3.54 -14.88 3.80
N GLN A 367 -3.19 -14.24 4.93
CA GLN A 367 -1.82 -14.15 5.46
C GLN A 367 -0.82 -13.62 4.43
N LYS A 368 -1.21 -12.58 3.69
CA LYS A 368 -0.37 -11.93 2.67
C LYS A 368 -0.08 -10.49 3.08
N PRO A 369 1.17 -10.02 2.97
CA PRO A 369 1.51 -8.64 3.26
C PRO A 369 0.82 -7.68 2.30
N VAL A 370 0.41 -6.54 2.84
CA VAL A 370 -0.21 -5.45 2.08
C VAL A 370 0.52 -4.13 2.31
N ILE A 371 0.76 -3.42 1.21
CA ILE A 371 1.43 -2.12 1.18
C ILE A 371 0.42 -1.06 0.82
N VAL A 372 0.28 -0.01 1.63
CA VAL A 372 -0.49 1.19 1.23
C VAL A 372 0.46 2.22 0.63
N ALA A 373 0.17 2.64 -0.59
CA ALA A 373 1.08 3.42 -1.42
C ALA A 373 0.44 4.70 -1.96
N THR A 374 1.33 5.64 -2.35
CA THR A 374 1.06 6.95 -3.00
C THR A 374 0.34 7.97 -2.13
N ASN A 375 0.67 9.25 -2.29
CA ASN A 375 0.02 10.42 -1.68
C ASN A 375 -0.09 10.38 -0.15
N MET A 376 0.83 9.71 0.55
CA MET A 376 0.83 9.68 2.01
C MET A 376 1.39 10.97 2.61
N LEU A 377 2.44 11.55 2.00
CA LEU A 377 3.09 12.79 2.43
C LEU A 377 3.41 13.70 1.23
N GLU A 378 2.54 13.75 0.22
CA GLU A 378 2.76 14.45 -1.06
C GLU A 378 3.26 15.89 -0.89
N SER A 379 2.68 16.64 0.05
CA SER A 379 3.07 18.03 0.34
C SER A 379 4.55 18.15 0.75
N MET A 380 5.14 17.08 1.29
CA MET A 380 6.52 17.05 1.75
C MET A 380 7.55 16.94 0.61
N ILE A 381 7.11 16.78 -0.64
CA ILE A 381 7.96 16.98 -1.81
C ILE A 381 8.50 18.41 -1.80
N ASP A 382 7.65 19.39 -1.51
CA ASP A 382 8.00 20.81 -1.57
C ASP A 382 8.09 21.50 -0.21
N HIS A 383 7.45 20.94 0.82
CA HIS A 383 7.34 21.55 2.14
C HIS A 383 8.00 20.71 3.25
N PRO A 384 8.59 21.34 4.29
CA PRO A 384 9.29 20.60 5.34
C PRO A 384 8.37 19.89 6.35
N THR A 385 7.06 20.15 6.29
CA THR A 385 6.07 19.67 7.26
C THR A 385 4.82 19.18 6.54
N PRO A 386 4.23 18.05 6.96
CA PRO A 386 3.02 17.52 6.36
C PRO A 386 1.78 18.30 6.80
N THR A 387 0.70 18.10 6.08
CA THR A 387 -0.66 18.50 6.48
C THR A 387 -1.22 17.59 7.56
N ARG A 388 -2.31 18.00 8.21
CA ARG A 388 -3.02 17.16 9.18
C ARG A 388 -3.75 15.99 8.50
N ALA A 389 -4.19 16.17 7.26
CA ALA A 389 -4.82 15.11 6.47
C ALA A 389 -3.83 13.97 6.21
N GLU A 390 -2.61 14.29 5.77
CA GLU A 390 -1.54 13.31 5.51
C GLU A 390 -1.12 12.54 6.78
N VAL A 391 -1.00 13.22 7.92
CA VAL A 391 -0.72 12.54 9.20
C VAL A 391 -1.87 11.60 9.59
N SER A 392 -3.12 12.03 9.39
CA SER A 392 -4.29 11.20 9.66
C SER A 392 -4.35 9.99 8.72
N ASP A 393 -3.99 10.16 7.45
CA ASP A 393 -3.98 9.11 6.43
C ASP A 393 -2.99 7.99 6.79
N ILE A 394 -1.76 8.33 7.18
CA ILE A 394 -0.79 7.36 7.71
C ILE A 394 -1.36 6.62 8.92
N ALA A 395 -1.94 7.35 9.86
CA ALA A 395 -2.49 6.74 11.07
C ALA A 395 -3.70 5.83 10.77
N ILE A 396 -4.49 6.11 9.73
CA ILE A 396 -5.60 5.25 9.28
C ILE A 396 -5.05 3.97 8.66
N ALA A 397 -4.13 4.07 7.70
CA ALA A 397 -3.53 2.90 7.05
C ALA A 397 -2.88 1.93 8.06
N VAL A 398 -2.18 2.48 9.06
CA VAL A 398 -1.57 1.68 10.15
C VAL A 398 -2.65 1.04 11.04
N ARG A 399 -3.75 1.74 11.35
CA ARG A 399 -4.85 1.17 12.16
C ARG A 399 -5.65 0.09 11.42
N GLU A 400 -5.79 0.22 10.12
CA GLU A 400 -6.40 -0.81 9.25
C GLU A 400 -5.50 -2.05 9.15
N GLY A 401 -4.22 -1.88 9.50
CA GLY A 401 -3.23 -2.93 9.69
C GLY A 401 -2.32 -3.13 8.48
N ALA A 402 -2.11 -2.11 7.64
CA ALA A 402 -1.14 -2.21 6.56
C ALA A 402 0.25 -2.65 7.08
N ASP A 403 0.83 -3.71 6.50
CA ASP A 403 2.14 -4.23 6.91
C ASP A 403 3.27 -3.26 6.52
N ALA A 404 3.07 -2.53 5.43
CA ALA A 404 3.97 -1.46 5.02
C ALA A 404 3.23 -0.24 4.47
N ILE A 405 3.88 0.90 4.61
CA ILE A 405 3.48 2.18 4.04
C ILE A 405 4.61 2.68 3.14
N MET A 406 4.28 3.41 2.06
CA MET A 406 5.25 3.77 1.02
C MET A 406 5.37 5.26 0.74
N LEU A 407 6.62 5.74 0.61
CA LEU A 407 6.98 7.05 0.06
C LEU A 407 7.40 6.93 -1.40
N SER A 408 6.84 7.79 -2.23
CA SER A 408 7.03 7.85 -3.68
C SER A 408 7.90 9.05 -4.06
N GLY A 409 7.29 10.15 -4.51
CA GLY A 409 8.01 11.37 -4.92
C GLY A 409 8.76 12.02 -3.76
N GLU A 410 8.26 11.86 -2.54
CA GLU A 410 8.79 12.44 -1.31
C GLU A 410 10.26 12.05 -1.07
N THR A 411 10.61 10.79 -1.34
CA THR A 411 11.98 10.27 -1.21
C THR A 411 12.73 10.22 -2.54
N ALA A 412 12.03 10.08 -3.67
CA ALA A 412 12.69 9.98 -4.97
C ALA A 412 13.29 11.32 -5.42
N HIS A 413 12.50 12.40 -5.39
CA HIS A 413 12.90 13.72 -5.90
C HIS A 413 12.48 14.89 -4.99
N GLY A 414 11.93 14.61 -3.80
CA GLY A 414 11.52 15.63 -2.84
C GLY A 414 12.68 16.42 -2.25
N LYS A 415 12.37 17.61 -1.72
CA LYS A 415 13.32 18.50 -1.03
C LYS A 415 13.64 18.04 0.40
N TYR A 416 12.77 17.23 1.01
CA TYR A 416 12.87 16.82 2.42
C TYR A 416 12.77 15.31 2.66
N PRO A 417 13.52 14.46 1.94
CA PRO A 417 13.35 13.01 1.96
C PRO A 417 13.51 12.40 3.37
N LEU A 418 14.53 12.83 4.13
CA LEU A 418 14.76 12.32 5.49
C LEU A 418 13.67 12.76 6.48
N LYS A 419 13.09 13.95 6.30
CA LYS A 419 11.98 14.41 7.14
C LYS A 419 10.72 13.61 6.86
N ALA A 420 10.44 13.30 5.59
CA ALA A 420 9.30 12.47 5.21
C ALA A 420 9.37 11.08 5.87
N VAL A 421 10.52 10.39 5.76
CA VAL A 421 10.72 9.09 6.44
C VAL A 421 10.56 9.22 7.96
N LYS A 422 11.11 10.28 8.57
CA LYS A 422 11.00 10.51 10.02
C LYS A 422 9.56 10.75 10.47
N VAL A 423 8.78 11.52 9.71
CA VAL A 423 7.34 11.72 9.98
C VAL A 423 6.62 10.39 9.92
N MET A 424 6.82 9.63 8.85
CA MET A 424 6.17 8.35 8.63
C MET A 424 6.52 7.33 9.73
N HIS A 425 7.80 7.27 10.13
CA HIS A 425 8.25 6.48 11.28
C HIS A 425 7.56 6.91 12.59
N THR A 426 7.53 8.21 12.87
CA THR A 426 6.97 8.74 14.12
C THR A 426 5.47 8.51 14.22
N VAL A 427 4.73 8.71 13.13
CA VAL A 427 3.27 8.54 13.10
C VAL A 427 2.91 7.06 13.21
N ALA A 428 3.59 6.18 12.48
CA ALA A 428 3.36 4.73 12.57
C ALA A 428 3.64 4.22 13.99
N LEU A 429 4.81 4.54 14.55
CA LEU A 429 5.18 4.14 15.90
C LEU A 429 4.15 4.64 16.93
N ARG A 430 3.77 5.93 16.87
CA ARG A 430 2.79 6.49 17.81
C ARG A 430 1.41 5.85 17.67
N THR A 431 1.00 5.51 16.45
CA THR A 431 -0.27 4.86 16.17
C THR A 431 -0.27 3.45 16.75
N GLU A 432 0.78 2.68 16.48
CA GLU A 432 0.98 1.33 17.04
C GLU A 432 0.92 1.32 18.58
N SER A 433 1.63 2.24 19.25
CA SER A 433 1.59 2.33 20.73
C SER A 433 0.22 2.72 21.30
N SER A 434 -0.68 3.27 20.46
CA SER A 434 -2.05 3.64 20.86
C SER A 434 -3.07 2.53 20.66
N LEU A 435 -2.72 1.51 19.86
CA LEU A 435 -3.56 0.33 19.68
C LEU A 435 -3.56 -0.46 20.99
N LEU A 436 -4.75 -0.77 21.49
CA LEU A 436 -4.89 -1.63 22.67
C LEU A 436 -4.45 -3.04 22.27
N ILE A 437 -3.47 -3.60 23.00
CA ILE A 437 -3.17 -5.03 22.95
C ILE A 437 -4.45 -5.75 23.35
N THR A 438 -5.21 -6.20 22.36
CA THR A 438 -6.49 -6.85 22.62
C THR A 438 -6.17 -8.24 23.15
N THR A 439 -6.46 -8.46 24.44
CA THR A 439 -6.38 -9.78 25.09
C THR A 439 -7.50 -10.72 24.66
N ALA A 440 -8.45 -10.24 23.84
CA ALA A 440 -9.46 -11.08 23.25
C ALA A 440 -8.82 -11.97 22.18
N PRO A 441 -9.07 -13.29 22.21
CA PRO A 441 -8.54 -14.18 21.20
C PRO A 441 -9.03 -13.71 19.82
N PRO A 442 -8.16 -13.65 18.80
CA PRO A 442 -8.58 -13.45 17.41
C PRO A 442 -9.78 -14.37 17.13
N ASN A 443 -10.86 -13.80 16.60
CA ASN A 443 -12.08 -14.56 16.29
C ASN A 443 -11.70 -15.85 15.55
N GLN A 444 -12.17 -16.99 16.04
CA GLN A 444 -11.94 -18.30 15.43
C GLN A 444 -12.34 -18.26 13.95
N LEU A 445 -11.36 -18.10 13.07
CA LEU A 445 -11.54 -18.30 11.64
C LEU A 445 -11.88 -19.79 11.45
N GLY A 446 -12.98 -20.03 10.73
CA GLY A 446 -13.68 -21.32 10.73
C GLY A 446 -12.85 -22.55 10.33
N SER A 447 -13.33 -23.72 10.76
CA SER A 447 -12.91 -25.08 10.39
C SER A 447 -11.45 -25.20 9.94
N HIS A 448 -10.55 -25.27 10.93
CA HIS A 448 -9.14 -25.56 10.72
C HIS A 448 -8.98 -26.81 9.82
N LYS A 449 -8.68 -26.61 8.54
CA LYS A 449 -7.86 -27.57 7.78
C LYS A 449 -6.42 -27.38 8.27
N SER A 450 -6.25 -27.84 9.50
CA SER A 450 -5.07 -27.87 10.36
C SER A 450 -3.72 -27.73 9.65
N HIS A 451 -3.06 -26.58 9.82
CA HIS A 451 -1.61 -26.53 9.86
C HIS A 451 -1.20 -26.25 11.32
N MET A 452 -0.48 -27.19 11.95
CA MET A 452 -0.02 -27.05 13.34
C MET A 452 0.72 -25.72 13.59
N GLY A 453 1.39 -25.18 12.57
CA GLY A 453 2.07 -23.89 12.62
C GLY A 453 1.16 -22.73 13.01
N GLU A 454 -0.07 -22.66 12.49
CA GLU A 454 -1.02 -21.59 12.84
C GLU A 454 -1.45 -21.68 14.30
N MET A 455 -1.69 -22.90 14.80
CA MET A 455 -2.02 -23.13 16.20
C MET A 455 -0.85 -22.74 17.12
N PHE A 456 0.38 -23.05 16.74
CA PHE A 456 1.56 -22.63 17.48
C PHE A 456 1.72 -21.11 17.48
N ALA A 457 1.56 -20.46 16.34
CA ALA A 457 1.63 -19.00 16.25
C ALA A 457 0.54 -18.33 17.13
N PHE A 458 -0.71 -18.79 17.02
CA PHE A 458 -1.83 -18.31 17.83
C PHE A 458 -1.57 -18.40 19.33
N HIS A 459 -1.20 -19.59 19.81
CA HIS A 459 -0.99 -19.79 21.24
C HIS A 459 0.28 -19.09 21.75
N ALA A 460 1.35 -19.07 20.97
CA ALA A 460 2.57 -18.33 21.33
C ALA A 460 2.31 -16.83 21.43
N THR A 461 1.56 -16.24 20.49
CA THR A 461 1.18 -14.82 20.54
C THR A 461 0.27 -14.52 21.72
N THR A 462 -0.71 -15.37 22.00
CA THR A 462 -1.60 -15.22 23.16
C THR A 462 -0.79 -15.22 24.47
N MET A 463 0.15 -16.16 24.61
CA MET A 463 1.03 -16.22 25.78
C MET A 463 1.95 -15.00 25.87
N ALA A 464 2.57 -14.60 24.75
CA ALA A 464 3.47 -13.45 24.70
C ALA A 464 2.77 -12.15 25.11
N ASN A 465 1.56 -11.91 24.59
CA ASN A 465 0.74 -10.74 24.95
C ASN A 465 0.31 -10.79 26.42
N THR A 466 -0.09 -11.96 26.92
CA THR A 466 -0.52 -12.13 28.33
C THR A 466 0.65 -11.88 29.30
N LEU A 467 1.84 -12.37 28.97
CA LEU A 467 3.03 -12.25 29.80
C LEU A 467 3.83 -10.97 29.53
N ASN A 468 3.45 -10.19 28.51
CA ASN A 468 4.20 -9.05 27.99
C ASN A 468 5.67 -9.40 27.69
N THR A 469 5.88 -10.47 26.91
CA THR A 469 7.21 -11.00 26.57
C THR A 469 7.44 -11.02 25.05
N PRO A 470 8.71 -10.92 24.59
CA PRO A 470 9.01 -10.99 23.17
C PRO A 470 8.87 -12.43 22.64
N ILE A 471 8.55 -12.55 21.34
CA ILE A 471 8.52 -13.83 20.61
C ILE A 471 9.82 -13.95 19.80
N ILE A 472 10.46 -15.11 19.88
CA ILE A 472 11.62 -15.46 19.05
C ILE A 472 11.24 -16.65 18.18
N VAL A 473 11.30 -16.47 16.85
CA VAL A 473 10.94 -17.50 15.88
C VAL A 473 12.19 -17.94 15.12
N PHE A 474 12.58 -19.21 15.28
CA PHE A 474 13.61 -19.82 14.45
C PHE A 474 12.99 -20.30 13.15
N THR A 475 13.40 -19.74 12.02
CA THR A 475 12.88 -20.10 10.70
C THR A 475 13.98 -20.08 9.65
N ARG A 476 13.94 -21.03 8.70
CA ARG A 476 14.89 -21.09 7.58
C ARG A 476 14.37 -20.38 6.33
N THR A 477 13.05 -20.35 6.15
CA THR A 477 12.37 -19.87 4.93
C THR A 477 11.43 -18.71 5.23
N GLY A 478 11.44 -18.15 6.44
CA GLY A 478 10.50 -17.09 6.85
C GLY A 478 9.07 -17.54 7.11
N SER A 479 8.61 -18.68 6.57
CA SER A 479 7.20 -19.12 6.61
C SER A 479 6.55 -19.14 7.99
N MET A 480 7.28 -19.57 9.03
CA MET A 480 6.75 -19.54 10.39
C MET A 480 6.56 -18.11 10.93
N ALA A 481 7.43 -17.17 10.57
CA ALA A 481 7.35 -15.78 11.03
C ALA A 481 6.11 -15.07 10.47
N VAL A 482 5.75 -15.34 9.21
CA VAL A 482 4.54 -14.78 8.55
C VAL A 482 3.26 -15.16 9.31
N LEU A 483 3.20 -16.37 9.90
CA LEU A 483 2.02 -16.81 10.66
C LEU A 483 1.77 -15.99 11.94
N PHE A 484 2.77 -15.28 12.46
CA PHE A 484 2.62 -14.42 13.65
C PHE A 484 2.11 -13.02 13.30
N GLU A 485 2.30 -12.56 12.07
CA GLU A 485 1.99 -11.20 11.62
C GLU A 485 0.52 -10.80 11.89
N PRO A 486 -0.50 -11.60 11.52
CA PRO A 486 -1.92 -11.25 11.74
C PRO A 486 -2.34 -11.23 13.21
N LEU A 487 -1.53 -11.80 14.10
CA LEU A 487 -1.85 -12.03 15.51
C LEU A 487 -1.14 -11.05 16.43
N SER A 488 -0.10 -10.39 15.92
CA SER A 488 0.85 -9.59 16.70
C SER A 488 0.56 -8.09 16.70
N ALA A 489 -0.51 -7.65 16.03
CA ALA A 489 -0.91 -6.25 15.91
C ALA A 489 -1.21 -5.60 17.27
#